data_AF-A0AAV9R7L7-F1
#
_entry.id   AF-A0AAV9R7L7-F1
#
_cell.length_a   1.000
_cell.length_b   1.000
_cell.length_c   1.000
_cell.angle_alpha   90.00
_cell.angle_beta   90.00
_cell.angle_gamma   90.00
#
_symmetry.space_group_name_H-M   'P 1'
#
loop_
_entity.id
_entity.type
_entity.pdbx_description
1 polymer ?
#
loop_
_entity_poly.entity_id
_entity_poly.type
_entity_poly.pdbx_seq_one_letter_code
_entity_poly.pdbx_strand_id
1 'polypeptide(L)'
;MESTRAHRITLMDPGSRGVKTRRTHLHLQRAVIVLAVLMVQPQAVCAAGVFELQILHFQNPHGFLQTGDCCDLQASGGQRCSARDQCDTFFHACLKEYQARVVSTGPCTFGSGTTGILGGNSQSLWHRGYDAGGGGVEDGTNGDISISFKYAWPKSFSLVLEALDHDNDTTEPGQLIERVLLSSMLNPGEQWQTYRHHGRTLSLEYRLRFRCDSNYYGPFCNKFCRARDDFFGHFSCDQSGSKVCMEGWTGPECKEAVCRQGCHQAHGFCTVPGECKCHYGWTGPLCDQCVTFPGCVYGSCTEPWQCVCDVNWGGLLCDKDLNYCGTHQPCKNGGTCINTEPNEYQCECQEGFRGRSCDIVEHACLSSPCANGATCVEDPNNFSCICPKDWTGNTCSDGDCRFCTHGEPEPSEGKGESFKIV
;
A
#
# COMPACT_ATOMS: atom_id res chain seq x y z
N MET A 1 -56.73 -38.23 -7.03
CA MET A 1 -57.90 -38.72 -6.26
C MET A 1 -57.88 -37.95 -4.95
N GLU A 2 -58.48 -36.75 -4.97
CA GLU A 2 -59.83 -36.49 -4.44
C GLU A 2 -59.89 -36.65 -2.92
N SER A 3 -60.04 -35.53 -2.19
CA SER A 3 -61.31 -35.12 -1.56
C SER A 3 -61.41 -35.78 -0.16
N THR A 4 -61.79 -35.15 0.96
CA THR A 4 -62.79 -34.12 1.24
C THR A 4 -62.74 -33.83 2.76
N ARG A 5 -63.17 -32.63 3.17
CA ARG A 5 -63.96 -32.26 4.38
C ARG A 5 -63.75 -33.05 5.69
N ALA A 6 -63.27 -32.43 6.78
CA ALA A 6 -63.97 -31.51 7.71
C ALA A 6 -64.44 -32.22 8.99
N HIS A 7 -63.98 -31.74 10.15
CA HIS A 7 -64.77 -31.79 11.38
C HIS A 7 -64.61 -30.51 12.21
N ARG A 8 -65.76 -30.10 12.72
CA ARG A 8 -66.15 -28.87 13.37
C ARG A 8 -66.34 -29.19 14.84
N ILE A 9 -65.72 -28.44 15.76
CA ILE A 9 -66.25 -28.28 17.12
C ILE A 9 -66.09 -26.81 17.52
N THR A 10 -67.22 -26.13 17.63
CA THR A 10 -67.45 -24.82 18.24
C THR A 10 -68.00 -25.01 19.65
N LEU A 11 -67.55 -24.19 20.59
CA LEU A 11 -68.27 -23.54 21.72
C LEU A 11 -67.17 -22.93 22.65
N MET A 12 -66.89 -21.61 22.61
CA MET A 12 -67.55 -20.50 23.37
C MET A 12 -67.64 -20.77 24.87
N ASP A 13 -67.25 -19.94 25.84
CA ASP A 13 -66.76 -18.54 26.03
C ASP A 13 -66.29 -18.51 27.54
N PRO A 14 -65.99 -17.42 28.30
CA PRO A 14 -65.90 -15.99 27.99
C PRO A 14 -64.69 -15.22 28.59
N GLY A 15 -64.51 -13.97 28.14
CA GLY A 15 -64.33 -12.85 29.08
C GLY A 15 -63.00 -12.08 29.11
N SER A 16 -63.02 -10.91 28.45
CA SER A 16 -62.66 -9.59 29.03
C SER A 16 -61.17 -9.26 29.34
N ARG A 17 -60.53 -8.47 28.45
CA ARG A 17 -59.98 -7.10 28.68
C ARG A 17 -58.88 -6.75 27.67
N GLY A 18 -58.91 -5.52 27.13
CA GLY A 18 -57.71 -4.88 26.56
C GLY A 18 -57.90 -4.17 25.22
N VAL A 19 -58.38 -2.92 25.25
CA VAL A 19 -58.41 -1.98 24.12
C VAL A 19 -57.10 -1.18 24.11
N LYS A 20 -56.59 -0.91 22.89
CA LYS A 20 -55.58 0.11 22.47
C LYS A 20 -54.16 -0.40 22.20
N THR A 21 -53.80 -0.59 20.93
CA THR A 21 -52.54 -0.13 20.29
C THR A 21 -52.44 -0.66 18.84
N ARG A 22 -52.99 0.05 17.84
CA ARG A 22 -52.74 -0.30 16.42
C ARG A 22 -52.71 0.86 15.42
N ARG A 23 -52.75 2.12 15.86
CA ARG A 23 -52.78 3.30 14.98
C ARG A 23 -51.47 4.08 14.87
N THR A 24 -50.47 3.80 15.70
CA THR A 24 -49.21 4.55 15.76
C THR A 24 -48.08 3.99 14.89
N HIS A 25 -48.17 2.74 14.43
CA HIS A 25 -47.07 2.08 13.70
C HIS A 25 -47.01 2.46 12.20
N LEU A 26 -48.14 2.84 11.59
CA LEU A 26 -48.21 3.12 10.15
C LEU A 26 -47.73 4.54 9.80
N HIS A 27 -47.91 5.50 10.71
CA HIS A 27 -47.41 6.88 10.54
C HIS A 27 -45.91 6.99 10.73
N LEU A 28 -45.33 6.16 11.62
CA LEU A 28 -43.89 6.16 11.87
C LEU A 28 -43.10 5.64 10.65
N GLN A 29 -43.58 4.58 10.00
CA GLN A 29 -42.94 4.08 8.77
C GLN A 29 -43.02 5.09 7.60
N ARG A 30 -44.14 5.80 7.44
CA ARG A 30 -44.26 6.86 6.41
C ARG A 30 -43.38 8.06 6.73
N ALA A 31 -43.28 8.46 7.99
CA ALA A 31 -42.40 9.56 8.41
C ALA A 31 -40.92 9.22 8.21
N VAL A 32 -40.50 7.97 8.48
CA VAL A 32 -39.12 7.51 8.28
C VAL A 32 -38.76 7.46 6.79
N ILE A 33 -39.67 7.05 5.92
CA ILE A 33 -39.44 7.06 4.45
C ILE A 33 -39.36 8.50 3.92
N VAL A 34 -40.22 9.41 4.39
CA VAL A 34 -40.19 10.83 3.98
C VAL A 34 -38.93 11.52 4.49
N LEU A 35 -38.48 11.23 5.72
CA LEU A 35 -37.20 11.73 6.26
C LEU A 35 -35.99 11.13 5.54
N ALA A 36 -36.04 9.87 5.11
CA ALA A 36 -34.97 9.24 4.32
C ALA A 36 -34.85 9.86 2.92
N VAL A 37 -35.97 10.26 2.30
CA VAL A 37 -35.97 10.97 1.00
C VAL A 37 -35.47 12.41 1.15
N LEU A 38 -35.74 13.08 2.29
CA LEU A 38 -35.23 14.42 2.60
C LEU A 38 -33.74 14.45 2.97
N MET A 39 -33.14 13.31 3.32
CA MET A 39 -31.72 13.15 3.62
C MET A 39 -30.88 12.75 2.39
N VAL A 40 -31.51 12.53 1.24
CA VAL A 40 -30.80 12.51 -0.04
C VAL A 40 -30.51 13.96 -0.39
N GLN A 41 -29.45 14.51 0.22
CA GLN A 41 -28.80 15.66 -0.38
C GLN A 41 -28.50 15.29 -1.83
N PRO A 42 -28.86 16.12 -2.82
CA PRO A 42 -28.37 15.89 -4.16
C PRO A 42 -26.86 15.79 -4.02
N GLN A 43 -26.29 14.61 -4.31
CA GLN A 43 -24.86 14.52 -4.49
C GLN A 43 -24.54 15.65 -5.45
N ALA A 44 -23.73 16.61 -5.00
CA ALA A 44 -23.21 17.62 -5.90
C ALA A 44 -22.49 16.81 -6.97
N VAL A 45 -23.15 16.65 -8.13
CA VAL A 45 -22.56 15.93 -9.25
C VAL A 45 -21.43 16.85 -9.69
N CYS A 46 -20.21 16.54 -9.26
CA CYS A 46 -19.03 17.28 -9.62
C CYS A 46 -18.96 17.34 -11.15
N ALA A 47 -18.61 18.51 -11.67
CA ALA A 47 -18.39 18.64 -13.10
C ALA A 47 -17.20 17.74 -13.49
N ALA A 48 -17.32 17.02 -14.60
CA ALA A 48 -16.21 16.29 -15.19
C ALA A 48 -15.22 17.26 -15.87
N GLY A 49 -15.70 18.43 -16.30
CA GLY A 49 -14.91 19.50 -16.87
C GLY A 49 -15.71 20.79 -17.04
N VAL A 50 -15.03 21.83 -17.51
CA VAL A 50 -15.59 23.17 -17.70
C VAL A 50 -15.23 23.66 -19.10
N PHE A 51 -16.26 24.06 -19.85
CA PHE A 51 -16.11 24.81 -21.09
C PHE A 51 -16.00 26.29 -20.74
N GLU A 52 -14.90 26.92 -21.14
CA GLU A 52 -14.63 28.33 -20.87
C GLU A 52 -14.60 29.11 -22.18
N LEU A 53 -15.33 30.22 -22.19
CA LEU A 53 -15.39 31.18 -23.27
C LEU A 53 -15.01 32.55 -22.71
N GLN A 54 -14.14 33.26 -23.41
CA GLN A 54 -13.71 34.59 -23.05
C GLN A 54 -13.83 35.53 -24.25
N ILE A 55 -14.58 36.62 -24.08
CA ILE A 55 -14.72 37.69 -25.06
C ILE A 55 -13.49 38.58 -24.97
N LEU A 56 -12.71 38.73 -26.04
CA LEU A 56 -11.48 39.52 -26.00
C LEU A 56 -11.73 40.95 -26.48
N HIS A 57 -12.43 41.08 -27.60
CA HIS A 57 -12.67 42.38 -28.23
C HIS A 57 -13.95 42.32 -29.05
N PHE A 58 -14.77 43.36 -28.98
CA PHE A 58 -15.93 43.50 -29.84
C PHE A 58 -16.08 44.95 -30.31
N GLN A 59 -16.58 45.11 -31.54
CA GLN A 59 -16.70 46.40 -32.20
C GLN A 59 -18.01 46.50 -32.99
N ASN A 60 -18.92 47.33 -32.50
CA ASN A 60 -20.13 47.81 -33.18
C ASN A 60 -20.01 49.34 -33.37
N PRO A 61 -19.26 49.81 -34.39
CA PRO A 61 -18.90 51.23 -34.50
C PRO A 61 -20.11 52.16 -34.72
N HIS A 62 -21.26 51.60 -35.09
CA HIS A 62 -22.48 52.35 -35.40
C HIS A 62 -23.58 52.24 -34.32
N GLY A 63 -23.45 51.32 -33.36
CA GLY A 63 -24.48 51.08 -32.34
C GLY A 63 -25.78 50.56 -32.93
N PHE A 64 -25.69 49.73 -33.98
CA PHE A 64 -26.86 49.15 -34.63
C PHE A 64 -27.20 47.78 -34.05
N LEU A 65 -28.48 47.44 -34.09
CA LEU A 65 -29.02 46.10 -33.86
C LEU A 65 -28.98 45.28 -35.16
N GLN A 66 -29.30 43.99 -35.08
CA GLN A 66 -29.41 43.13 -36.25
C GLN A 66 -30.52 43.60 -37.22
N THR A 67 -31.55 44.29 -36.72
CA THR A 67 -32.63 44.87 -37.52
C THR A 67 -32.19 46.11 -38.32
N GLY A 68 -31.09 46.73 -37.94
CA GLY A 68 -30.62 48.02 -38.47
C GLY A 68 -31.10 49.24 -37.67
N ASP A 69 -31.88 49.03 -36.61
CA ASP A 69 -32.27 50.07 -35.67
C ASP A 69 -31.11 50.39 -34.70
N CYS A 70 -31.20 51.52 -33.98
CA CYS A 70 -30.26 51.84 -32.91
C CYS A 70 -30.58 51.02 -31.66
N CYS A 71 -29.56 50.63 -30.90
CA CYS A 71 -29.72 49.93 -29.61
C CYS A 71 -30.64 50.73 -28.65
N ASP A 72 -30.33 52.02 -28.48
CA ASP A 72 -31.12 52.94 -27.67
C ASP A 72 -31.90 53.97 -28.52
N LEU A 73 -32.80 54.72 -27.87
CA LEU A 73 -33.74 55.65 -28.50
C LEU A 73 -33.08 56.59 -29.54
N GLN A 74 -33.77 56.75 -30.68
CA GLN A 74 -33.35 57.61 -31.78
C GLN A 74 -33.15 59.07 -31.34
N ALA A 75 -31.96 59.61 -31.61
CA ALA A 75 -31.73 61.05 -31.58
C ALA A 75 -32.67 61.73 -32.59
N SER A 76 -33.37 62.77 -32.14
CA SER A 76 -34.30 63.55 -32.95
C SER A 76 -33.58 64.20 -34.14
N GLY A 77 -33.60 63.53 -35.29
CA GLY A 77 -33.11 64.06 -36.57
C GLY A 77 -32.00 63.24 -37.22
N GLY A 78 -32.38 62.18 -37.94
CA GLY A 78 -31.65 61.66 -39.11
C GLY A 78 -30.48 60.71 -38.87
N GLN A 79 -30.70 59.44 -39.26
CA GLN A 79 -29.76 58.46 -39.83
C GLN A 79 -28.48 58.06 -39.08
N ARG A 80 -28.22 58.60 -37.89
CA ARG A 80 -27.07 58.23 -37.05
C ARG A 80 -27.51 58.02 -35.61
N CYS A 81 -27.12 56.90 -35.00
CA CYS A 81 -27.40 56.63 -33.59
C CYS A 81 -26.72 57.65 -32.70
N SER A 82 -27.34 57.95 -31.55
CA SER A 82 -26.83 58.90 -30.58
C SER A 82 -25.44 58.46 -30.11
N ALA A 83 -24.46 59.37 -30.07
CA ALA A 83 -23.15 59.08 -29.48
C ALA A 83 -23.17 59.13 -27.94
N ARG A 84 -24.29 59.59 -27.36
CA ARG A 84 -24.46 59.73 -25.90
C ARG A 84 -25.08 58.48 -25.25
N ASP A 85 -25.75 57.66 -26.03
CA ASP A 85 -26.41 56.43 -25.59
C ASP A 85 -25.77 55.29 -26.36
N GLN A 86 -25.13 54.38 -25.65
CA GLN A 86 -24.32 53.30 -26.22
C GLN A 86 -24.95 51.98 -25.80
N CYS A 87 -24.94 50.99 -26.69
CA CYS A 87 -25.55 49.69 -26.45
C CYS A 87 -25.02 49.06 -25.15
N ASP A 88 -25.90 48.59 -24.28
CA ASP A 88 -25.56 47.83 -23.08
C ASP A 88 -25.28 46.37 -23.47
N THR A 89 -24.10 46.14 -24.04
CA THR A 89 -23.78 44.88 -24.70
C THR A 89 -23.44 43.78 -23.69
N PHE A 90 -24.17 42.67 -23.75
CA PHE A 90 -23.87 41.43 -23.05
C PHE A 90 -23.92 40.24 -24.01
N PHE A 91 -23.33 39.12 -23.60
CA PHE A 91 -23.24 37.92 -24.42
C PHE A 91 -23.98 36.75 -23.79
N HIS A 92 -24.75 36.04 -24.61
CA HIS A 92 -25.37 34.77 -24.25
C HIS A 92 -24.76 33.65 -25.09
N ALA A 93 -24.20 32.64 -24.43
CA ALA A 93 -23.66 31.45 -25.06
C ALA A 93 -24.57 30.26 -24.81
N CYS A 94 -24.97 29.60 -25.89
CA CYS A 94 -25.75 28.37 -25.88
C CYS A 94 -24.92 27.25 -26.52
N LEU A 95 -24.55 26.26 -25.71
CA LEU A 95 -23.73 25.14 -26.14
C LEU A 95 -24.60 23.91 -26.43
N LYS A 96 -24.38 23.30 -27.60
CA LYS A 96 -25.17 22.21 -28.14
C LYS A 96 -24.29 21.09 -28.69
N GLU A 97 -24.91 19.94 -28.94
CA GLU A 97 -24.33 18.86 -29.72
C GLU A 97 -23.95 19.32 -31.14
N TYR A 98 -22.97 18.65 -31.74
CA TYR A 98 -22.47 19.02 -33.06
C TYR A 98 -23.56 18.93 -34.14
N GLN A 99 -23.73 20.02 -34.87
CA GLN A 99 -24.60 20.12 -36.03
C GLN A 99 -23.77 20.54 -37.26
N ALA A 100 -23.94 19.84 -38.38
CA ALA A 100 -23.26 20.18 -39.64
C ALA A 100 -23.68 21.57 -40.15
N ARG A 101 -24.92 21.98 -39.88
CA ARG A 101 -25.42 23.34 -40.04
C ARG A 101 -26.07 23.74 -38.72
N VAL A 102 -25.46 24.70 -38.02
CA VAL A 102 -25.94 25.12 -36.69
C VAL A 102 -27.29 25.80 -36.83
N VAL A 103 -28.27 25.30 -36.08
CA VAL A 103 -29.58 25.92 -35.96
C VAL A 103 -29.58 26.81 -34.72
N SER A 104 -29.96 28.08 -34.90
CA SER A 104 -30.04 29.04 -33.79
C SER A 104 -31.10 28.63 -32.76
N THR A 105 -32.24 28.12 -33.22
CA THR A 105 -33.34 27.63 -32.37
C THR A 105 -33.04 26.27 -31.73
N GLY A 106 -33.70 25.97 -30.62
CA GLY A 106 -33.59 24.68 -29.91
C GLY A 106 -32.82 24.76 -28.59
N PRO A 107 -32.91 23.72 -27.75
CA PRO A 107 -32.34 23.74 -26.40
C PRO A 107 -30.80 23.69 -26.39
N CYS A 108 -30.20 24.31 -25.38
CA CYS A 108 -28.76 24.25 -25.13
C CYS A 108 -28.43 22.94 -24.40
N THR A 109 -28.26 21.85 -25.16
CA THR A 109 -28.13 20.49 -24.61
C THR A 109 -26.95 20.31 -23.66
N PHE A 110 -25.88 21.08 -23.83
CA PHE A 110 -24.70 21.06 -22.96
C PHE A 110 -24.71 22.17 -21.91
N GLY A 111 -25.73 23.03 -21.93
CA GLY A 111 -25.88 24.17 -21.04
C GLY A 111 -25.74 25.51 -21.77
N SER A 112 -26.11 26.57 -21.06
CA SER A 112 -25.95 27.95 -21.49
C SER A 112 -25.31 28.78 -20.37
N GLY A 113 -24.78 29.93 -20.74
CA GLY A 113 -24.27 30.93 -19.81
C GLY A 113 -24.38 32.32 -20.39
N THR A 114 -24.51 33.31 -19.51
CA THR A 114 -24.55 34.73 -19.88
C THR A 114 -23.41 35.47 -19.18
N THR A 115 -22.84 36.45 -19.85
CA THR A 115 -21.99 37.45 -19.18
C THR A 115 -22.87 38.46 -18.45
N GLY A 116 -22.27 39.22 -17.53
CA GLY A 116 -22.79 40.54 -17.19
C GLY A 116 -22.69 41.51 -18.38
N ILE A 117 -23.20 42.73 -18.19
CA ILE A 117 -23.09 43.81 -19.18
C ILE A 117 -21.61 44.21 -19.26
N LEU A 118 -21.02 44.13 -20.46
CA LEU A 118 -19.58 44.34 -20.69
C LEU A 118 -19.23 45.76 -21.12
N GLY A 119 -20.23 46.55 -21.52
CA GLY A 119 -20.10 47.96 -21.88
C GLY A 119 -20.74 48.32 -23.22
N GLY A 120 -20.40 49.52 -23.69
CA GLY A 120 -21.00 50.22 -24.83
C GLY A 120 -20.77 49.59 -26.21
N ASN A 121 -20.83 50.41 -27.26
CA ASN A 121 -20.72 50.01 -28.67
C ASN A 121 -19.44 49.23 -29.03
N SER A 122 -18.30 49.49 -28.39
CA SER A 122 -17.02 48.84 -28.74
C SER A 122 -16.11 48.81 -27.53
N GLN A 123 -15.63 47.62 -27.17
CA GLN A 123 -14.81 47.42 -25.99
C GLN A 123 -13.73 46.36 -26.24
N SER A 124 -12.57 46.57 -25.63
CA SER A 124 -11.52 45.55 -25.49
C SER A 124 -11.42 45.14 -24.03
N LEU A 125 -11.47 43.84 -23.77
CA LEU A 125 -11.56 43.28 -22.42
C LEU A 125 -10.23 42.69 -21.99
N TRP A 126 -9.73 43.15 -20.85
CA TRP A 126 -8.47 42.72 -20.28
C TRP A 126 -8.69 41.53 -19.35
N HIS A 127 -8.19 40.37 -19.75
CA HIS A 127 -8.27 39.17 -18.94
C HIS A 127 -6.98 39.05 -18.12
N ARG A 128 -7.02 39.43 -16.83
CA ARG A 128 -5.86 39.34 -15.93
C ARG A 128 -5.48 37.87 -15.73
N GLY A 129 -4.26 37.50 -16.11
CA GLY A 129 -3.67 36.22 -15.75
C GLY A 129 -3.37 36.16 -14.24
N TYR A 130 -3.36 34.95 -13.70
CA TYR A 130 -3.13 34.61 -12.28
C TYR A 130 -1.72 34.97 -11.74
N ASP A 131 -1.03 35.98 -12.27
CA ASP A 131 0.29 36.44 -11.83
C ASP A 131 0.38 37.98 -11.87
N ALA A 132 -0.18 38.66 -10.88
CA ALA A 132 0.27 39.98 -10.41
C ALA A 132 -0.58 40.41 -9.20
N GLY A 133 0.03 40.43 -8.02
CA GLY A 133 -0.58 40.98 -6.83
C GLY A 133 -0.86 42.48 -6.98
N GLY A 134 -2.01 42.90 -6.47
CA GLY A 134 -2.28 44.30 -6.12
C GLY A 134 -3.43 44.97 -6.88
N GLY A 135 -4.57 45.05 -6.19
CA GLY A 135 -5.44 46.25 -6.12
C GLY A 135 -6.44 46.45 -7.26
N GLY A 136 -7.73 46.43 -6.92
CA GLY A 136 -8.84 46.90 -7.75
C GLY A 136 -9.87 45.80 -8.02
N VAL A 137 -10.74 45.55 -7.04
CA VAL A 137 -12.01 44.84 -7.23
C VAL A 137 -13.00 45.86 -7.79
N GLU A 138 -13.43 45.68 -9.02
CA GLU A 138 -14.79 46.02 -9.42
C GLU A 138 -15.41 44.75 -10.01
N ASP A 139 -16.52 44.38 -9.40
CA ASP A 139 -17.28 43.16 -9.59
C ASP A 139 -18.00 43.23 -10.95
N GLY A 140 -17.37 42.69 -11.98
CA GLY A 140 -17.92 42.60 -13.32
C GLY A 140 -17.23 41.47 -14.06
N THR A 141 -17.99 40.44 -14.46
CA THR A 141 -17.48 39.33 -15.30
C THR A 141 -16.68 39.93 -16.45
N ASN A 142 -15.40 39.58 -16.58
CA ASN A 142 -14.48 40.20 -17.55
C ASN A 142 -14.77 39.77 -19.01
N GLY A 143 -16.02 39.39 -19.33
CA GLY A 143 -16.39 38.71 -20.56
C GLY A 143 -16.18 37.20 -20.50
N ASP A 144 -16.14 36.61 -19.31
CA ASP A 144 -15.98 35.18 -19.10
C ASP A 144 -17.33 34.45 -18.95
N ILE A 145 -17.50 33.37 -19.70
CA ILE A 145 -18.62 32.43 -19.58
C ILE A 145 -18.04 31.05 -19.30
N SER A 146 -18.50 30.41 -18.22
CA SER A 146 -18.14 29.04 -17.87
C SER A 146 -19.37 28.14 -17.87
N ILE A 147 -19.31 27.04 -18.62
CA ILE A 147 -20.38 26.04 -18.70
C ILE A 147 -19.82 24.73 -18.15
N SER A 148 -20.33 24.32 -16.99
CA SER A 148 -19.92 23.09 -16.31
C SER A 148 -20.50 21.85 -17.01
N PHE A 149 -19.67 20.86 -17.28
CA PHE A 149 -20.03 19.65 -18.01
C PHE A 149 -19.93 18.42 -17.10
N LYS A 150 -20.95 17.56 -17.10
CA LYS A 150 -21.05 16.40 -16.19
C LYS A 150 -20.75 15.04 -16.84
N TYR A 151 -20.69 14.98 -18.16
CA TYR A 151 -20.55 13.75 -18.93
C TYR A 151 -19.15 13.67 -19.58
N ALA A 152 -18.90 12.62 -20.36
CA ALA A 152 -17.69 12.54 -21.18
C ALA A 152 -17.74 13.61 -22.28
N TRP A 153 -16.71 14.46 -22.36
CA TRP A 153 -16.64 15.54 -23.33
C TRP A 153 -16.65 14.98 -24.76
N PRO A 154 -17.61 15.33 -25.63
CA PRO A 154 -17.75 14.72 -26.95
C PRO A 154 -16.72 15.19 -27.98
N LYS A 155 -15.84 16.15 -27.64
CA LYS A 155 -14.90 16.87 -28.53
C LYS A 155 -15.57 17.78 -29.54
N SER A 156 -16.56 17.28 -30.27
CA SER A 156 -17.33 18.08 -31.23
C SER A 156 -18.50 18.79 -30.54
N PHE A 157 -18.71 20.05 -30.90
CA PHE A 157 -19.76 20.87 -30.33
C PHE A 157 -20.27 21.89 -31.35
N SER A 158 -21.45 22.43 -31.07
CA SER A 158 -21.96 23.63 -31.73
C SER A 158 -22.21 24.71 -30.69
N LEU A 159 -21.73 25.92 -30.97
CA LEU A 159 -21.88 27.10 -30.14
C LEU A 159 -22.74 28.12 -30.89
N VAL A 160 -23.79 28.59 -30.22
CA VAL A 160 -24.56 29.77 -30.61
C VAL A 160 -24.19 30.86 -29.61
N LEU A 161 -23.49 31.89 -30.08
CA LEU A 161 -23.09 33.04 -29.27
C LEU A 161 -23.83 34.28 -29.78
N GLU A 162 -24.63 34.88 -28.91
CA GLU A 162 -25.48 36.01 -29.23
C GLU A 162 -24.94 37.24 -28.50
N ALA A 163 -24.69 38.30 -29.25
CA ALA A 163 -24.45 39.63 -28.70
C ALA A 163 -25.80 40.33 -28.60
N LEU A 164 -26.19 40.72 -27.39
CA LEU A 164 -27.49 41.30 -27.08
C LEU A 164 -27.30 42.64 -26.39
N ASP A 165 -28.26 43.51 -26.60
CA ASP A 165 -28.42 44.81 -25.94
C ASP A 165 -29.42 44.68 -24.79
N HIS A 166 -29.09 45.19 -23.61
CA HIS A 166 -29.95 45.13 -22.42
C HIS A 166 -30.70 46.45 -22.23
N ASP A 167 -32.01 46.47 -22.49
CA ASP A 167 -32.85 47.63 -22.22
C ASP A 167 -33.43 47.59 -20.80
N ASN A 168 -33.24 48.67 -20.04
CA ASN A 168 -33.66 48.78 -18.64
C ASN A 168 -35.20 48.74 -18.45
N ASP A 169 -35.97 48.90 -19.54
CA ASP A 169 -37.44 49.01 -19.54
C ASP A 169 -38.17 47.77 -20.08
N THR A 170 -37.48 46.74 -20.60
CA THR A 170 -38.17 45.53 -21.10
C THR A 170 -37.94 44.28 -20.25
N THR A 171 -39.01 43.50 -20.09
CA THR A 171 -38.97 42.16 -19.48
C THR A 171 -38.48 41.07 -20.44
N GLU A 172 -38.03 41.44 -21.65
CA GLU A 172 -37.59 40.52 -22.70
C GLU A 172 -36.08 40.24 -22.61
N PRO A 173 -35.60 39.10 -23.16
CA PRO A 173 -34.19 38.71 -23.08
C PRO A 173 -33.34 39.48 -24.10
N GLY A 174 -33.23 40.82 -23.95
CA GLY A 174 -32.35 41.69 -24.74
C GLY A 174 -32.58 41.73 -26.26
N GLN A 175 -32.17 42.83 -26.90
CA GLN A 175 -32.32 43.01 -28.34
C GLN A 175 -31.09 42.48 -29.08
N LEU A 176 -31.29 41.72 -30.16
CA LEU A 176 -30.18 41.04 -30.83
C LEU A 176 -29.34 42.00 -31.68
N ILE A 177 -28.04 42.11 -31.39
CA ILE A 177 -27.06 42.86 -32.18
C ILE A 177 -26.51 41.99 -33.31
N GLU A 178 -25.97 40.81 -32.96
CA GLU A 178 -25.36 39.87 -33.90
C GLU A 178 -25.38 38.45 -33.32
N ARG A 179 -25.48 37.45 -34.20
CA ARG A 179 -25.45 36.03 -33.81
C ARG A 179 -24.31 35.30 -34.51
N VAL A 180 -23.43 34.71 -33.70
CA VAL A 180 -22.33 33.85 -34.15
C VAL A 180 -22.74 32.39 -34.05
N LEU A 181 -22.57 31.66 -35.14
CA LEU A 181 -22.84 30.23 -35.24
C LEU A 181 -21.53 29.50 -35.53
N LEU A 182 -21.06 28.69 -34.59
CA LEU A 182 -19.80 27.95 -34.70
C LEU A 182 -20.05 26.45 -34.52
N SER A 183 -19.54 25.63 -35.44
CA SER A 183 -19.34 24.19 -35.22
C SER A 183 -17.86 23.89 -35.27
N SER A 184 -17.33 23.27 -34.21
CA SER A 184 -15.90 23.00 -34.12
C SER A 184 -15.60 21.77 -33.25
N MET A 185 -14.32 21.47 -33.12
CA MET A 185 -13.80 20.42 -32.25
C MET A 185 -12.77 21.02 -31.30
N LEU A 186 -12.90 20.71 -30.01
CA LEU A 186 -12.02 21.22 -28.97
C LEU A 186 -11.51 20.05 -28.13
N ASN A 187 -10.19 19.93 -28.01
CA ASN A 187 -9.59 18.94 -27.12
C ASN A 187 -9.40 19.57 -25.72
N PRO A 188 -9.59 18.80 -24.63
CA PRO A 188 -9.29 19.30 -23.30
C PRO A 188 -7.83 19.74 -23.14
N GLY A 189 -7.59 20.86 -22.48
CA GLY A 189 -6.25 21.39 -22.21
C GLY A 189 -6.27 22.84 -21.72
N GLU A 190 -5.11 23.31 -21.26
CA GLU A 190 -4.94 24.69 -20.79
C GLU A 190 -4.86 25.72 -21.93
N GLN A 191 -4.60 25.26 -23.16
CA GLN A 191 -4.39 26.11 -24.32
C GLN A 191 -5.70 26.70 -24.83
N TRP A 192 -5.69 28.01 -25.06
CA TRP A 192 -6.82 28.74 -25.63
C TRP A 192 -6.82 28.66 -27.16
N GLN A 193 -8.00 28.48 -27.74
CA GLN A 193 -8.23 28.61 -29.18
C GLN A 193 -8.97 29.90 -29.47
N THR A 194 -8.34 30.82 -30.21
CA THR A 194 -8.92 32.12 -30.56
C THR A 194 -9.70 32.04 -31.87
N TYR A 195 -10.88 32.64 -31.86
CA TYR A 195 -11.78 32.74 -33.00
C TYR A 195 -12.09 34.21 -33.28
N ARG A 196 -12.25 34.53 -34.56
CA ARG A 196 -12.65 35.85 -35.03
C ARG A 196 -13.91 35.71 -35.87
N HIS A 197 -14.90 36.51 -35.54
CA HIS A 197 -16.12 36.64 -36.29
C HIS A 197 -16.21 38.04 -36.86
N HIS A 198 -16.41 38.13 -38.18
CA HIS A 198 -16.68 39.38 -38.87
C HIS A 198 -18.12 39.34 -39.35
N GLY A 199 -19.02 39.88 -38.53
CA GLY A 199 -20.43 40.00 -38.82
C GLY A 199 -20.73 41.19 -39.71
N ARG A 200 -22.03 41.42 -39.94
CA ARG A 200 -22.50 42.63 -40.65
C ARG A 200 -22.52 43.84 -39.73
N THR A 201 -22.89 43.60 -38.47
CA THR A 201 -23.09 44.66 -37.48
C THR A 201 -21.95 44.69 -36.47
N LEU A 202 -21.46 43.52 -36.05
CA LEU A 202 -20.45 43.36 -35.01
C LEU A 202 -19.22 42.60 -35.52
N SER A 203 -18.03 43.13 -35.25
CA SER A 203 -16.79 42.35 -35.29
C SER A 203 -16.46 41.85 -33.89
N LEU A 204 -16.17 40.57 -33.73
CA LEU A 204 -15.96 39.91 -32.43
C LEU A 204 -14.74 39.01 -32.46
N GLU A 205 -13.87 39.14 -31.45
CA GLU A 205 -12.78 38.23 -31.17
C GLU A 205 -13.00 37.59 -29.80
N TYR A 206 -12.99 36.25 -29.75
CA TYR A 206 -13.22 35.48 -28.54
C TYR A 206 -12.31 34.25 -28.53
N ARG A 207 -12.10 33.65 -27.36
CA ARG A 207 -11.31 32.43 -27.23
C ARG A 207 -12.05 31.38 -26.41
N LEU A 208 -11.82 30.13 -26.77
CA LEU A 208 -12.44 28.96 -26.17
C LEU A 208 -11.38 28.03 -25.62
N ARG A 209 -11.66 27.38 -24.48
CA ARG A 209 -10.94 26.19 -24.04
C ARG A 209 -11.86 25.27 -23.26
N PHE A 210 -11.46 24.00 -23.17
CA PHE A 210 -12.13 23.04 -22.30
C PHE A 210 -11.12 22.49 -21.31
N ARG A 211 -11.42 22.55 -20.02
CA ARG A 211 -10.56 22.03 -18.97
C ARG A 211 -11.24 20.88 -18.26
N CYS A 212 -10.49 19.82 -17.99
CA CYS A 212 -10.99 18.79 -17.08
C CYS A 212 -11.05 19.37 -15.67
N ASP A 213 -12.02 18.93 -14.87
CA ASP A 213 -12.04 19.29 -13.46
C ASP A 213 -10.89 18.59 -12.72
N SER A 214 -10.59 19.04 -11.51
CA SER A 214 -9.62 18.42 -10.63
C SER A 214 -9.85 16.91 -10.54
N ASN A 215 -8.78 16.12 -10.65
CA ASN A 215 -8.82 14.66 -10.62
C ASN A 215 -9.49 13.98 -11.83
N TYR A 216 -9.92 14.72 -12.86
CA TYR A 216 -10.39 14.15 -14.12
C TYR A 216 -9.34 14.30 -15.22
N TYR A 217 -9.18 13.24 -16.00
CA TYR A 217 -8.13 13.12 -17.00
C TYR A 217 -8.63 12.48 -18.29
N GLY A 218 -7.74 12.48 -19.28
CA GLY A 218 -7.93 11.84 -20.57
C GLY A 218 -8.58 12.77 -21.60
N PRO A 219 -8.70 12.30 -22.85
CA PRO A 219 -9.15 13.12 -23.98
C PRO A 219 -10.63 13.52 -23.92
N PHE A 220 -11.40 12.94 -22.99
CA PHE A 220 -12.82 13.17 -22.78
C PHE A 220 -13.16 13.60 -21.34
N CYS A 221 -12.14 13.85 -20.50
CA CYS A 221 -12.29 14.18 -19.07
C CYS A 221 -13.21 13.22 -18.29
N ASN A 222 -13.22 11.94 -18.63
CA ASN A 222 -14.09 10.93 -18.01
C ASN A 222 -13.33 9.96 -17.10
N LYS A 223 -12.00 10.04 -17.06
CA LYS A 223 -11.16 9.16 -16.25
C LYS A 223 -10.83 9.84 -14.92
N PHE A 224 -11.38 9.32 -13.84
CA PHE A 224 -11.15 9.85 -12.50
C PHE A 224 -9.91 9.22 -11.86
N CYS A 225 -9.00 10.06 -11.36
CA CYS A 225 -7.86 9.65 -10.57
C CYS A 225 -7.54 10.71 -9.51
N ARG A 226 -7.61 10.32 -8.24
CA ARG A 226 -7.20 11.16 -7.11
C ARG A 226 -6.08 10.45 -6.36
N ALA A 227 -4.93 11.09 -6.29
CA ALA A 227 -3.78 10.57 -5.56
C ALA A 227 -4.15 10.30 -4.09
N ARG A 228 -3.60 9.22 -3.55
CA ARG A 228 -3.86 8.77 -2.17
C ARG A 228 -2.68 7.99 -1.62
N ASP A 229 -2.60 8.00 -0.29
CA ASP A 229 -1.61 7.28 0.51
C ASP A 229 -2.28 6.80 1.80
N ASP A 230 -3.13 5.78 1.64
CA ASP A 230 -3.96 5.24 2.72
C ASP A 230 -4.19 3.74 2.54
N PHE A 231 -4.99 3.14 3.43
CA PHE A 231 -5.31 1.71 3.38
C PHE A 231 -5.92 1.23 2.03
N PHE A 232 -6.53 2.13 1.25
CA PHE A 232 -7.13 1.79 -0.04
C PHE A 232 -6.13 1.83 -1.19
N GLY A 233 -4.97 2.46 -1.04
CA GLY A 233 -3.91 2.45 -2.04
C GLY A 233 -2.86 3.54 -1.84
N HIS A 234 -1.70 3.30 -2.45
CA HIS A 234 -0.50 4.14 -2.37
C HIS A 234 -0.07 4.53 -3.79
N PHE A 235 -0.68 5.59 -4.34
CA PHE A 235 -0.46 5.98 -5.73
C PHE A 235 -0.61 7.48 -5.99
N SER A 236 0.11 7.93 -7.02
CA SER A 236 -0.09 9.22 -7.67
C SER A 236 -0.77 9.03 -9.04
N CYS A 237 -1.21 10.12 -9.65
CA CYS A 237 -1.86 10.10 -10.96
C CYS A 237 -0.93 10.70 -12.01
N ASP A 238 -0.74 10.02 -13.13
CA ASP A 238 0.01 10.56 -14.26
C ASP A 238 -0.85 11.59 -15.07
N GLN A 239 -0.27 12.16 -16.12
CA GLN A 239 -0.96 13.09 -17.03
C GLN A 239 -2.12 12.44 -17.81
N SER A 240 -2.14 11.11 -17.92
CA SER A 240 -3.23 10.34 -18.52
C SER A 240 -4.31 9.94 -17.52
N GLY A 241 -4.15 10.27 -16.23
CA GLY A 241 -4.98 9.82 -15.11
C GLY A 241 -4.83 8.34 -14.75
N SER A 242 -3.77 7.67 -15.19
CA SER A 242 -3.41 6.32 -14.75
C SER A 242 -2.75 6.39 -13.38
N LYS A 243 -3.03 5.39 -12.54
CA LYS A 243 -2.40 5.26 -11.23
C LYS A 243 -0.95 4.85 -11.40
N VAL A 244 -0.04 5.60 -10.80
CA VAL A 244 1.38 5.27 -10.71
C VAL A 244 1.65 4.89 -9.25
N CYS A 245 1.95 3.63 -9.02
CA CYS A 245 2.21 3.13 -7.67
C CYS A 245 3.45 3.81 -7.09
N MET A 246 3.38 4.12 -5.79
CA MET A 246 4.54 4.57 -5.05
C MET A 246 5.59 3.47 -4.97
N GLU A 247 6.83 3.85 -4.64
CA GLU A 247 7.93 2.90 -4.51
C GLU A 247 7.57 1.80 -3.49
N GLY A 248 7.75 0.55 -3.91
CA GLY A 248 7.42 -0.60 -3.08
C GLY A 248 5.95 -1.04 -3.11
N TRP A 249 5.09 -0.45 -3.94
CA TRP A 249 3.69 -0.88 -4.09
C TRP A 249 3.39 -1.33 -5.53
N THR A 250 2.44 -2.25 -5.68
CA THR A 250 2.04 -2.84 -6.96
C THR A 250 0.55 -3.21 -6.99
N GLY A 251 0.11 -3.72 -8.13
CA GLY A 251 -1.28 -4.08 -8.41
C GLY A 251 -2.10 -2.94 -9.01
N PRO A 252 -3.34 -3.21 -9.44
CA PRO A 252 -4.19 -2.24 -10.15
C PRO A 252 -4.61 -1.04 -9.31
N GLU A 253 -4.70 -1.22 -7.98
CA GLU A 253 -5.02 -0.17 -7.00
C GLU A 253 -3.80 0.25 -6.16
N CYS A 254 -2.60 -0.24 -6.50
CA CYS A 254 -1.36 0.04 -5.76
C CYS A 254 -1.48 -0.23 -4.25
N LYS A 255 -2.09 -1.38 -3.91
CA LYS A 255 -2.36 -1.82 -2.54
C LYS A 255 -1.46 -3.01 -2.14
N GLU A 256 -0.90 -3.72 -3.10
CA GLU A 256 -0.06 -4.87 -2.83
C GLU A 256 1.37 -4.39 -2.55
N ALA A 257 1.92 -4.73 -1.39
CA ALA A 257 3.30 -4.39 -1.07
C ALA A 257 4.25 -5.29 -1.87
N VAL A 258 5.33 -4.72 -2.38
CA VAL A 258 6.42 -5.44 -3.03
C VAL A 258 7.35 -5.95 -1.93
N CYS A 259 7.42 -7.28 -1.79
CA CYS A 259 8.21 -7.92 -0.76
C CYS A 259 9.71 -7.74 -1.01
N ARG A 260 10.52 -8.07 0.00
CA ARG A 260 11.98 -8.11 -0.13
C ARG A 260 12.38 -8.92 -1.38
N GLN A 261 13.35 -8.41 -2.12
CA GLN A 261 13.88 -9.09 -3.29
C GLN A 261 14.40 -10.48 -2.92
N GLY A 262 13.90 -11.52 -3.59
CA GLY A 262 14.22 -12.92 -3.30
C GLY A 262 13.32 -13.60 -2.26
N CYS A 263 12.32 -12.91 -1.70
CA CYS A 263 11.34 -13.53 -0.80
C CYS A 263 10.59 -14.65 -1.54
N HIS A 264 10.47 -15.82 -0.90
CA HIS A 264 9.88 -17.00 -1.51
C HIS A 264 8.39 -16.80 -1.83
N GLN A 265 7.98 -17.03 -3.09
CA GLN A 265 6.63 -16.68 -3.57
C GLN A 265 5.49 -17.46 -2.90
N ALA A 266 5.74 -18.69 -2.43
CA ALA A 266 4.73 -19.53 -1.79
C ALA A 266 4.85 -19.60 -0.26
N HIS A 267 5.99 -19.17 0.29
CA HIS A 267 6.32 -19.37 1.72
C HIS A 267 6.58 -18.05 2.44
N GLY A 268 6.74 -16.95 1.70
CA GLY A 268 6.87 -15.61 2.22
C GLY A 268 5.73 -14.71 1.73
N PHE A 269 5.36 -13.76 2.57
CA PHE A 269 4.43 -12.69 2.24
C PHE A 269 4.90 -11.37 2.89
N CYS A 270 4.35 -10.25 2.45
CA CYS A 270 4.67 -8.95 3.03
C CYS A 270 3.43 -8.08 3.12
N THR A 271 3.36 -7.32 4.22
CA THR A 271 2.32 -6.29 4.43
C THR A 271 2.87 -4.89 4.23
N VAL A 272 4.18 -4.74 4.37
CA VAL A 272 4.93 -3.50 4.22
C VAL A 272 6.02 -3.76 3.17
N PRO A 273 6.32 -2.80 2.29
CA PRO A 273 7.35 -2.98 1.27
C PRO A 273 8.71 -3.33 1.88
N GLY A 274 9.43 -4.27 1.26
CA GLY A 274 10.78 -4.67 1.68
C GLY A 274 10.87 -5.64 2.88
N GLU A 275 9.74 -6.00 3.49
CA GLU A 275 9.67 -7.10 4.45
C GLU A 275 9.50 -8.46 3.75
N CYS A 276 9.82 -9.54 4.46
CA CYS A 276 9.50 -10.91 4.08
C CYS A 276 9.12 -11.66 5.37
N LYS A 277 7.83 -11.89 5.56
CA LYS A 277 7.27 -12.65 6.69
C LYS A 277 6.98 -14.06 6.23
N CYS A 278 7.39 -15.04 7.02
CA CYS A 278 7.27 -16.43 6.64
C CYS A 278 5.92 -17.01 7.04
N HIS A 279 5.39 -17.87 6.17
CA HIS A 279 4.28 -18.73 6.52
C HIS A 279 4.71 -19.74 7.59
N TYR A 280 3.72 -20.25 8.34
CA TYR A 280 3.96 -21.16 9.44
C TYR A 280 4.75 -22.40 8.99
N GLY A 281 5.85 -22.69 9.68
CA GLY A 281 6.76 -23.79 9.33
C GLY A 281 7.95 -23.39 8.45
N TRP A 282 8.05 -22.12 8.05
CA TRP A 282 9.18 -21.58 7.29
C TRP A 282 9.91 -20.49 8.09
N THR A 283 11.20 -20.34 7.84
CA THR A 283 12.10 -19.42 8.53
C THR A 283 13.18 -18.90 7.57
N GLY A 284 14.07 -18.07 8.09
CA GLY A 284 15.13 -17.41 7.32
C GLY A 284 14.72 -16.05 6.76
N PRO A 285 15.68 -15.28 6.22
CA PRO A 285 15.44 -13.92 5.74
C PRO A 285 14.59 -13.85 4.46
N LEU A 286 14.46 -14.97 3.74
CA LEU A 286 13.72 -15.12 2.48
C LEU A 286 12.60 -16.15 2.56
N CYS A 287 12.37 -16.78 3.72
CA CYS A 287 11.38 -17.83 3.92
C CYS A 287 11.58 -19.06 3.04
N ASP A 288 12.84 -19.39 2.77
CA ASP A 288 13.32 -20.52 1.97
C ASP A 288 13.78 -21.70 2.83
N GLN A 289 13.88 -21.52 4.14
CA GLN A 289 14.31 -22.56 5.08
C GLN A 289 13.10 -23.13 5.83
N CYS A 290 12.99 -24.46 5.89
CA CYS A 290 11.98 -25.11 6.71
C CYS A 290 12.37 -25.06 8.20
N VAL A 291 11.36 -25.06 9.06
CA VAL A 291 11.53 -25.21 10.50
C VAL A 291 11.54 -26.71 10.82
N THR A 292 12.60 -27.19 11.46
CA THR A 292 12.71 -28.57 11.92
C THR A 292 11.73 -28.85 13.06
N PHE A 293 11.46 -30.13 13.33
CA PHE A 293 10.63 -30.51 14.47
C PHE A 293 11.19 -29.94 15.79
N PRO A 294 10.35 -29.40 16.70
CA PRO A 294 10.84 -28.84 17.96
C PRO A 294 11.63 -29.88 18.77
N GLY A 295 12.90 -29.57 19.05
CA GLY A 295 13.82 -30.48 19.74
C GLY A 295 14.71 -31.32 18.82
N CYS A 296 14.63 -31.15 17.50
CA CYS A 296 15.57 -31.72 16.55
C CYS A 296 16.98 -31.17 16.79
N VAL A 297 17.95 -32.02 17.11
CA VAL A 297 19.32 -31.61 17.44
C VAL A 297 20.25 -31.73 16.25
N TYR A 298 20.45 -32.96 15.75
CA TYR A 298 21.37 -33.26 14.65
C TYR A 298 20.60 -33.77 13.43
N GLY A 299 19.78 -32.90 12.85
CA GLY A 299 18.98 -33.24 11.68
C GLY A 299 18.53 -32.03 10.88
N SER A 300 18.12 -32.31 9.64
CA SER A 300 17.64 -31.35 8.66
C SER A 300 16.18 -31.59 8.28
N CYS A 301 15.61 -30.69 7.49
CA CYS A 301 14.26 -30.83 6.97
C CYS A 301 14.23 -30.54 5.46
N THR A 302 13.28 -31.15 4.76
CA THR A 302 12.88 -30.75 3.40
C THR A 302 11.51 -30.12 3.41
N GLU A 303 10.62 -30.60 4.29
CA GLU A 303 9.32 -30.01 4.57
C GLU A 303 9.25 -29.59 6.05
N PRO A 304 8.41 -28.60 6.40
CA PRO A 304 8.25 -28.16 7.77
C PRO A 304 7.93 -29.31 8.73
N TRP A 305 8.50 -29.23 9.94
CA TRP A 305 8.29 -30.17 11.06
C TRP A 305 8.90 -31.55 10.87
N GLN A 306 9.77 -31.73 9.87
CA GLN A 306 10.60 -32.92 9.75
C GLN A 306 11.88 -32.81 10.59
N CYS A 307 12.43 -33.95 10.96
CA CYS A 307 13.75 -34.09 11.56
C CYS A 307 14.41 -35.32 10.93
N VAL A 308 15.11 -35.09 9.82
CA VAL A 308 15.86 -36.11 9.08
C VAL A 308 17.27 -36.12 9.66
N CYS A 309 17.63 -37.19 10.35
CA CYS A 309 18.89 -37.25 11.08
C CYS A 309 20.10 -37.21 10.15
N ASP A 310 21.12 -36.49 10.59
CA ASP A 310 22.43 -36.49 9.95
C ASP A 310 23.09 -37.87 10.11
N VAL A 311 24.15 -38.11 9.33
CA VAL A 311 24.88 -39.38 9.37
C VAL A 311 25.37 -39.68 10.78
N ASN A 312 25.15 -40.91 11.24
CA ASN A 312 25.46 -41.42 12.58
C ASN A 312 24.60 -40.87 13.73
N TRP A 313 23.50 -40.16 13.46
CA TRP A 313 22.50 -39.79 14.46
C TRP A 313 21.20 -40.54 14.25
N GLY A 314 20.47 -40.80 15.33
CA GLY A 314 19.22 -41.54 15.31
C GLY A 314 18.23 -41.11 16.39
N GLY A 315 17.04 -41.71 16.34
CA GLY A 315 15.90 -41.32 17.18
C GLY A 315 14.95 -40.37 16.46
N LEU A 316 13.81 -40.06 17.10
CA LEU A 316 12.80 -39.16 16.54
C LEU A 316 13.28 -37.71 16.48
N LEU A 317 14.19 -37.33 17.38
CA LEU A 317 14.73 -35.97 17.53
C LEU A 317 16.20 -35.89 17.12
N CYS A 318 16.76 -36.96 16.56
CA CYS A 318 18.16 -37.07 16.17
C CYS A 318 19.11 -36.68 17.32
N ASP A 319 18.75 -37.13 18.52
CA ASP A 319 19.41 -36.86 19.79
C ASP A 319 20.23 -38.06 20.28
N LYS A 320 20.21 -39.19 19.54
CA LYS A 320 20.96 -40.39 19.89
C LYS A 320 22.14 -40.60 18.96
N ASP A 321 23.34 -40.70 19.51
CA ASP A 321 24.57 -40.98 18.80
C ASP A 321 24.64 -42.47 18.45
N LEU A 322 24.67 -42.80 17.15
CA LEU A 322 24.84 -44.16 16.65
C LEU A 322 26.32 -44.53 16.46
N ASN A 323 27.23 -43.57 16.61
CA ASN A 323 28.67 -43.75 16.52
C ASN A 323 29.40 -43.22 17.76
N TYR A 324 28.91 -43.63 18.93
CA TYR A 324 29.49 -43.26 20.22
C TYR A 324 31.00 -43.54 20.31
N CYS A 325 31.45 -44.68 19.77
CA CYS A 325 32.86 -45.04 19.71
C CYS A 325 33.72 -44.05 18.94
N GLY A 326 33.23 -43.58 17.79
CA GLY A 326 33.94 -42.61 16.96
C GLY A 326 33.97 -41.22 17.59
N THR A 327 32.86 -40.81 18.20
CA THR A 327 32.70 -39.49 18.84
C THR A 327 33.48 -39.39 20.15
N HIS A 328 33.42 -40.41 21.01
CA HIS A 328 33.91 -40.34 22.39
C HIS A 328 35.17 -41.16 22.69
N GLN A 329 35.51 -42.14 21.85
CA GLN A 329 36.66 -43.04 22.05
C GLN A 329 36.82 -43.54 23.51
N PRO A 330 35.80 -44.23 24.05
CA PRO A 330 35.73 -44.53 25.48
C PRO A 330 36.71 -45.63 25.93
N CYS A 331 37.10 -46.55 25.05
CA CYS A 331 37.98 -47.68 25.41
C CYS A 331 39.44 -47.23 25.61
N LYS A 332 40.07 -47.71 26.69
CA LYS A 332 41.47 -47.44 27.06
C LYS A 332 42.35 -48.67 26.80
N ASN A 333 43.66 -48.49 26.98
CA ASN A 333 44.66 -49.56 26.94
C ASN A 333 44.61 -50.45 25.67
N GLY A 334 44.37 -49.83 24.51
CA GLY A 334 44.35 -50.54 23.23
C GLY A 334 43.10 -51.41 23.00
N GLY A 335 42.05 -51.29 23.81
CA GLY A 335 40.77 -51.98 23.59
C GLY A 335 40.03 -51.51 22.34
N THR A 336 39.34 -52.43 21.66
CA THR A 336 38.55 -52.14 20.45
C THR A 336 37.14 -51.71 20.85
N CYS A 337 36.70 -50.53 20.38
CA CYS A 337 35.35 -50.02 20.66
C CYS A 337 34.34 -50.48 19.61
N ILE A 338 33.18 -50.97 20.06
CA ILE A 338 32.07 -51.42 19.21
C ILE A 338 30.80 -50.67 19.60
N ASN A 339 30.14 -50.03 18.62
CA ASN A 339 28.83 -49.40 18.81
C ASN A 339 27.76 -50.50 18.88
N THR A 340 26.90 -50.45 19.90
CA THR A 340 25.90 -51.49 20.15
C THR A 340 24.49 -50.95 19.99
N GLU A 341 24.05 -50.12 20.93
CA GLU A 341 22.77 -49.42 20.90
C GLU A 341 22.99 -47.90 20.78
N PRO A 342 21.96 -47.11 20.42
CA PRO A 342 22.09 -45.65 20.38
C PRO A 342 22.54 -45.11 21.75
N ASN A 343 23.59 -44.27 21.75
CA ASN A 343 24.31 -43.77 22.94
C ASN A 343 25.05 -44.83 23.77
N GLU A 344 25.21 -46.06 23.26
CA GLU A 344 25.84 -47.15 23.98
C GLU A 344 27.04 -47.73 23.20
N TYR A 345 28.01 -48.25 23.95
CA TYR A 345 29.23 -48.84 23.43
C TYR A 345 29.63 -50.06 24.27
N GLN A 346 30.42 -50.92 23.65
CA GLN A 346 31.10 -52.04 24.29
C GLN A 346 32.58 -52.01 23.91
N CYS A 347 33.46 -52.25 24.90
CA CYS A 347 34.89 -52.38 24.67
C CYS A 347 35.30 -53.86 24.71
N GLU A 348 36.01 -54.31 23.69
CA GLU A 348 36.75 -55.57 23.69
C GLU A 348 38.17 -55.31 24.19
N CYS A 349 38.43 -55.73 25.43
CA CYS A 349 39.71 -55.49 26.08
C CYS A 349 40.80 -56.45 25.59
N GLN A 350 42.02 -55.94 25.52
CA GLN A 350 43.20 -56.78 25.28
C GLN A 350 43.50 -57.64 26.52
N GLU A 351 44.28 -58.71 26.34
CA GLU A 351 44.68 -59.60 27.44
C GLU A 351 45.33 -58.79 28.58
N GLY A 352 44.91 -59.05 29.83
CA GLY A 352 45.38 -58.32 30.99
C GLY A 352 44.61 -57.03 31.31
N PHE A 353 43.47 -56.76 30.66
CA PHE A 353 42.59 -55.64 30.99
C PHE A 353 41.12 -56.05 31.06
N ARG A 354 40.37 -55.42 31.97
CA ARG A 354 38.93 -55.63 32.19
C ARG A 354 38.21 -54.30 32.51
N GLY A 355 36.89 -54.36 32.70
CA GLY A 355 36.05 -53.18 32.95
C GLY A 355 35.36 -52.66 31.69
N ARG A 356 34.37 -51.78 31.85
CA ARG A 356 33.55 -51.26 30.72
C ARG A 356 34.40 -50.49 29.70
N SER A 357 35.47 -49.84 30.17
CA SER A 357 36.36 -49.02 29.35
C SER A 357 37.77 -49.62 29.24
N CYS A 358 37.97 -50.89 29.63
CA CYS A 358 39.29 -51.55 29.67
C CYS A 358 40.33 -50.80 30.53
N ASP A 359 39.86 -50.12 31.56
CA ASP A 359 40.63 -49.27 32.47
C ASP A 359 41.18 -50.04 33.68
N ILE A 360 40.70 -51.26 33.93
CA ILE A 360 41.13 -52.09 35.05
C ILE A 360 42.18 -53.08 34.54
N VAL A 361 43.37 -53.11 35.15
CA VAL A 361 44.40 -54.11 34.83
C VAL A 361 44.05 -55.43 35.50
N GLU A 362 43.99 -56.51 34.72
CA GLU A 362 43.78 -57.87 35.20
C GLU A 362 45.15 -58.50 35.52
N HIS A 363 45.32 -58.91 36.78
CA HIS A 363 46.58 -59.38 37.35
C HIS A 363 47.71 -58.33 37.32
N ALA A 364 47.49 -57.24 38.05
CA ALA A 364 48.40 -56.11 38.08
C ALA A 364 49.81 -56.49 38.61
N CYS A 365 49.96 -57.60 39.33
CA CYS A 365 51.25 -58.10 39.79
C CYS A 365 52.07 -58.85 38.74
N LEU A 366 51.49 -59.26 37.60
CA LEU A 366 52.25 -59.94 36.54
C LEU A 366 53.32 -59.05 35.90
N SER A 367 53.09 -57.73 35.86
CA SER A 367 54.07 -56.76 35.38
C SER A 367 55.23 -56.51 36.35
N SER A 368 55.24 -57.20 37.51
CA SER A 368 56.23 -57.04 38.59
C SER A 368 56.46 -55.57 38.99
N PRO A 369 55.40 -54.82 39.35
CA PRO A 369 55.51 -53.39 39.60
C PRO A 369 56.24 -53.04 40.92
N CYS A 370 56.46 -54.03 41.78
CA CYS A 370 57.11 -53.85 43.08
C CYS A 370 58.63 -54.00 42.97
N ALA A 371 59.37 -52.96 43.38
CA ALA A 371 60.83 -52.93 43.34
C ALA A 371 61.47 -53.50 44.62
N ASN A 372 62.80 -53.71 44.58
CA ASN A 372 63.64 -54.01 45.75
C ASN A 372 63.23 -55.26 46.58
N GLY A 373 62.65 -56.27 45.92
CA GLY A 373 62.23 -57.50 46.58
C GLY A 373 60.92 -57.39 47.36
N ALA A 374 60.13 -56.33 47.11
CA ALA A 374 58.79 -56.18 47.67
C ALA A 374 57.82 -57.25 47.12
N THR A 375 56.90 -57.70 47.99
CA THR A 375 55.89 -58.70 47.60
C THR A 375 54.68 -57.98 47.00
N CYS A 376 54.34 -58.31 45.75
CA CYS A 376 53.15 -57.78 45.12
C CYS A 376 51.90 -58.55 45.56
N VAL A 377 50.85 -57.82 45.90
CA VAL A 377 49.53 -58.35 46.23
C VAL A 377 48.52 -57.78 45.24
N GLU A 378 47.74 -58.66 44.63
CA GLU A 378 46.63 -58.27 43.76
C GLU A 378 45.56 -57.54 44.56
N ASP A 379 45.18 -56.35 44.10
CA ASP A 379 44.06 -55.58 44.62
C ASP A 379 42.91 -55.60 43.58
N PRO A 380 41.62 -55.59 43.98
CA PRO A 380 40.51 -55.65 43.03
C PRO A 380 40.55 -54.62 41.90
N ASN A 381 41.19 -53.46 42.11
CA ASN A 381 41.29 -52.41 41.09
C ASN A 381 42.73 -52.13 40.60
N ASN A 382 43.76 -52.70 41.25
CA ASN A 382 45.17 -52.45 40.91
C ASN A 382 46.14 -53.45 41.60
N PHE A 383 47.40 -53.10 41.82
CA PHE A 383 48.34 -53.83 42.68
C PHE A 383 48.63 -53.07 43.99
N SER A 384 49.07 -53.79 45.03
CA SER A 384 49.63 -53.23 46.26
C SER A 384 50.96 -53.91 46.58
N CYS A 385 52.01 -53.12 46.78
CA CYS A 385 53.33 -53.65 47.14
C CYS A 385 53.53 -53.65 48.66
N ILE A 386 53.88 -54.80 49.22
CA ILE A 386 54.36 -54.91 50.61
C ILE A 386 55.86 -54.64 50.60
N CYS A 387 56.24 -53.43 51.03
CA CYS A 387 57.63 -52.99 51.02
C CYS A 387 58.47 -53.64 52.14
N PRO A 388 59.72 -54.05 51.86
CA PRO A 388 60.68 -54.43 52.88
C PRO A 388 61.02 -53.25 53.79
N LYS A 389 61.59 -53.57 54.96
CA LYS A 389 62.13 -52.56 55.87
C LYS A 389 63.16 -51.71 55.11
N ASP A 390 63.04 -50.39 55.23
CA ASP A 390 63.84 -49.37 54.54
C ASP A 390 63.34 -48.94 53.14
N TRP A 391 62.15 -49.37 52.70
CA TRP A 391 61.51 -48.91 51.45
C TRP A 391 60.06 -48.46 51.68
N THR A 392 59.63 -47.44 50.93
CA THR A 392 58.29 -46.82 50.97
C THR A 392 57.81 -46.47 49.56
N GLY A 393 56.57 -45.98 49.46
CA GLY A 393 55.92 -45.64 48.18
C GLY A 393 55.14 -46.80 47.57
N ASN A 394 54.27 -46.51 46.60
CA ASN A 394 53.33 -47.49 46.03
C ASN A 394 54.02 -48.64 45.28
N THR A 395 55.24 -48.43 44.80
CA THR A 395 56.09 -49.41 44.09
C THR A 395 57.31 -49.84 44.89
N CYS A 396 57.47 -49.39 46.15
CA CYS A 396 58.63 -49.68 47.01
C CYS A 396 59.99 -49.29 46.40
N SER A 397 59.99 -48.25 45.56
CA SER A 397 61.18 -47.69 44.91
C SER A 397 61.88 -46.61 45.75
N ASP A 398 61.21 -46.08 46.78
CA ASP A 398 61.70 -44.94 47.53
C ASP A 398 62.29 -45.41 48.85
N GLY A 399 63.56 -45.06 49.14
CA GLY A 399 64.19 -45.44 50.41
C GLY A 399 63.51 -44.74 51.60
N ASP A 400 63.14 -45.49 52.63
CA ASP A 400 62.63 -44.96 53.91
C ASP A 400 63.80 -44.29 54.66
N CYS A 401 64.02 -42.99 54.43
CA CYS A 401 65.06 -42.18 55.08
C CYS A 401 64.69 -41.91 56.56
N ARG A 402 64.58 -42.95 57.41
CA ARG A 402 64.40 -42.79 58.86
C ARG A 402 65.69 -42.52 59.63
N PHE A 403 66.85 -42.47 58.96
CA PHE A 403 68.14 -42.08 59.55
C PHE A 403 68.96 -41.14 58.67
N CYS A 404 68.33 -40.09 58.16
CA CYS A 404 69.05 -39.00 57.51
C CYS A 404 69.27 -37.89 58.57
N THR A 405 70.15 -38.17 59.54
CA THR A 405 70.61 -37.18 60.54
C THR A 405 71.69 -36.29 59.92
N HIS A 406 71.44 -34.99 59.99
CA HIS A 406 72.24 -33.86 59.54
C HIS A 406 73.78 -34.04 59.57
N GLY A 407 74.39 -33.70 58.43
CA GLY A 407 75.76 -33.24 58.34
C GLY A 407 75.90 -32.37 57.08
N GLU A 408 75.81 -31.05 57.23
CA GLU A 408 76.19 -30.08 56.18
C GLU A 408 77.71 -30.18 55.90
N PRO A 409 78.15 -29.77 54.69
CA PRO A 409 78.65 -28.39 54.58
C PRO A 409 78.21 -27.66 53.30
N GLU A 410 77.72 -26.42 53.49
CA GLU A 410 78.03 -25.14 52.79
C GLU A 410 78.06 -25.01 51.24
N PRO A 411 77.86 -23.76 50.72
CA PRO A 411 77.05 -23.49 49.54
C PRO A 411 77.86 -23.31 48.24
N SER A 412 77.19 -23.48 47.11
CA SER A 412 77.64 -22.89 45.84
C SER A 412 76.47 -22.29 45.06
N GLU A 413 76.76 -21.09 44.55
CA GLU A 413 75.88 -20.15 43.88
C GLU A 413 75.26 -20.69 42.58
N GLY A 414 74.07 -20.17 42.27
CA GLY A 414 73.87 -19.58 40.95
C GLY A 414 72.76 -20.15 40.08
N LYS A 415 71.81 -19.24 39.76
CA LYS A 415 70.96 -19.18 38.56
C LYS A 415 69.89 -20.27 38.47
N GLY A 416 68.62 -20.01 38.18
CA GLY A 416 67.97 -18.89 37.53
C GLY A 416 66.78 -19.48 36.74
N GLU A 417 65.73 -18.67 36.58
CA GLU A 417 64.61 -18.84 35.63
C GLU A 417 63.48 -19.80 36.07
N SER A 418 62.32 -19.26 36.47
CA SER A 418 61.22 -18.75 35.64
C SER A 418 60.37 -19.86 35.04
N PHE A 419 59.21 -20.13 35.66
CA PHE A 419 58.11 -20.84 35.03
C PHE A 419 56.91 -19.90 34.88
N LYS A 420 56.60 -19.62 33.60
CA LYS A 420 55.36 -19.02 33.12
C LYS A 420 54.20 -19.94 33.44
N ILE A 421 53.08 -19.34 33.85
CA ILE A 421 51.76 -19.92 33.74
C ILE A 421 51.22 -19.52 32.35
N VAL A 422 50.97 -20.50 31.50
CA VAL A 422 49.89 -20.51 30.51
C VAL A 422 49.04 -21.72 30.84
#